data_AF-A0A830D860-F1
#
_entry.id   AF-A0A830D860-F1
#
_cell.length_a   1.000
_cell.length_b   1.000
_cell.length_c   1.000
_cell.angle_alpha   90.00
_cell.angle_beta   90.00
_cell.angle_gamma   90.00
#
_symmetry.space_group_name_H-M   'P 1'
#
loop_
_entity.id
_entity.type
_entity.pdbx_description
1 polymer ?
#
loop_
_entity_poly.entity_id
_entity_poly.type
_entity_poly.pdbx_seq_one_letter_code
_entity_poly.pdbx_strand_id
1 'polypeptide(L)' 'MGGIGKTTLARNIYINPVIVQHYDFRGWATISQEYNSKEILLEVLLCKTTGSRESLSQMGEDELGEKAGDI' A
#
# COMPACT_ATOMS: atom_id res chain seq x y z
N MET A 1 -0.67 -24.68 -3.78
CA MET A 1 -2.10 -24.52 -3.44
C MET A 1 -2.52 -23.06 -3.56
N GLY A 2 -3.07 -22.69 -4.71
CA GLY A 2 -3.76 -21.39 -4.90
C GLY A 2 -5.18 -21.46 -4.34
N GLY A 3 -5.77 -20.31 -4.00
CA GLY A 3 -7.22 -20.23 -3.73
C GLY A 3 -7.71 -20.57 -2.31
N ILE A 4 -6.86 -20.94 -1.36
CA ILE A 4 -7.30 -21.21 0.04
C ILE A 4 -7.78 -19.96 0.82
N GLY A 5 -7.82 -18.79 0.19
CA GLY A 5 -8.38 -17.58 0.81
C GLY A 5 -7.40 -16.75 1.66
N LYS A 6 -6.08 -16.93 1.53
CA LYS A 6 -5.07 -16.12 2.26
C LYS A 6 -5.28 -14.61 2.09
N THR A 7 -5.36 -14.16 0.84
CA THR A 7 -5.59 -12.74 0.52
C THR A 7 -6.97 -12.28 0.96
N THR A 8 -7.97 -13.16 0.89
CA THR A 8 -9.33 -12.89 1.38
C THR A 8 -9.34 -12.65 2.88
N LEU A 9 -8.65 -13.49 3.66
CA LEU A 9 -8.53 -13.33 5.11
C LEU A 9 -7.81 -12.03 5.47
N ALA A 10 -6.68 -11.73 4.83
CA ALA A 10 -5.96 -10.47 5.03
C ALA A 10 -6.84 -9.25 4.69
N ARG A 11 -7.61 -9.32 3.59
CA ARG A 11 -8.56 -8.24 3.21
C ARG A 11 -9.68 -8.07 4.23
N ASN A 12 -10.22 -9.15 4.77
CA ASN A 12 -11.27 -9.10 5.79
C ASN A 12 -10.78 -8.46 7.08
N ILE A 13 -9.54 -8.75 7.50
CA ILE A 13 -8.90 -8.08 8.64
C ILE A 13 -8.67 -6.61 8.31
N TYR A 14 -8.13 -6.31 7.13
CA TYR A 14 -7.84 -4.95 6.69
C TYR A 14 -9.07 -4.04 6.78
N ILE A 15 -10.24 -4.50 6.32
CA ILE A 15 -11.50 -3.71 6.34
C ILE A 15 -12.31 -3.84 7.63
N ASN A 16 -11.84 -4.61 8.62
CA ASN A 16 -12.58 -4.83 9.85
C ASN A 16 -12.76 -3.50 10.61
N PRO A 17 -13.98 -3.14 11.05
CA PRO A 17 -14.22 -1.86 11.75
C PRO A 17 -13.33 -1.63 12.98
N VAL A 18 -13.00 -2.68 13.74
CA VAL A 18 -12.11 -2.58 14.91
C VAL A 18 -10.70 -2.21 14.46
N ILE A 19 -10.20 -2.84 13.39
CA ILE A 19 -8.88 -2.54 12.82
C ILE A 19 -8.87 -1.13 12.20
N VAL A 20 -9.94 -0.76 11.50
CA VAL A 20 -10.11 0.58 10.91
C VAL A 20 -10.07 1.68 11.97
N GLN A 21 -10.70 1.45 13.12
CA GLN A 21 -10.75 2.43 14.21
C GLN A 21 -9.49 2.46 15.07
N HIS A 22 -8.70 1.37 15.07
CA HIS A 22 -7.53 1.25 15.93
C HIS A 22 -6.26 1.85 15.32
N TYR A 23 -6.13 1.84 13.99
CA TYR A 23 -4.93 2.32 13.30
C TYR A 23 -5.20 3.62 12.55
N ASP A 24 -4.39 4.64 12.82
CA ASP A 24 -4.45 5.94 12.13
C ASP A 24 -4.13 5.82 10.63
N PHE A 25 -3.27 4.86 10.26
CA PHE A 25 -2.91 4.57 8.89
C PHE A 25 -2.91 3.06 8.62
N ARG A 26 -3.36 2.68 7.42
CA ARG A 26 -3.31 1.32 6.89
C ARG A 26 -2.92 1.39 5.42
N GLY A 27 -1.88 0.63 5.05
CA GLY A 27 -1.41 0.50 3.67
C GLY A 27 -1.74 -0.88 3.10
N TRP A 28 -2.00 -0.94 1.80
CA TRP A 28 -2.15 -2.20 1.06
C TRP A 28 -1.36 -2.14 -0.23
N ALA A 29 -0.51 -3.14 -0.44
CA ALA A 29 0.25 -3.32 -1.67
C ALA A 29 0.23 -4.79 -2.12
N THR A 30 0.35 -5.02 -3.42
CA THR A 30 0.37 -6.34 -4.02
C THR A 30 1.75 -6.61 -4.59
N ILE A 31 2.41 -7.65 -4.07
CA ILE A 31 3.73 -8.07 -4.56
C ILE A 31 3.56 -9.33 -5.40
N SER A 32 3.86 -9.24 -6.69
CA SER A 32 3.97 -10.37 -7.61
C SER A 32 5.38 -10.96 -7.63
N GLN A 33 5.53 -12.11 -8.31
CA GLN A 33 6.83 -12.77 -8.44
C GLN A 33 7.87 -11.89 -9.13
N GLU A 34 7.46 -11.22 -10.20
CA GLU A 34 8.18 -10.08 -10.75
C GLU A 34 7.60 -8.83 -10.10
N TYR A 35 8.42 -8.08 -9.39
CA TYR A 35 7.96 -6.89 -8.68
C TYR A 35 8.82 -5.68 -9.04
N ASN A 36 8.24 -4.51 -8.82
CA ASN A 36 8.89 -3.22 -8.98
C ASN A 36 8.81 -2.47 -7.65
N SER A 37 9.96 -2.13 -7.07
CA SER A 37 10.07 -1.41 -5.79
C SER A 37 9.30 -0.09 -5.80
N LYS A 38 9.47 0.70 -6.87
CA LYS A 38 8.77 1.96 -7.06
C LYS A 38 7.26 1.76 -7.03
N GLU A 39 6.74 0.78 -7.76
CA GLU A 39 5.28 0.54 -7.79
C GLU A 39 4.73 0.08 -6.44
N ILE A 40 5.45 -0.75 -5.70
CA ILE A 40 5.05 -1.13 -4.34
C ILE A 40 4.99 0.11 -3.44
N LEU A 41 6.00 0.96 -3.51
CA LEU A 41 6.07 2.20 -2.73
C LEU A 41 4.93 3.16 -3.09
N LEU A 42 4.60 3.26 -4.38
CA LEU A 42 3.46 4.03 -4.88
C LEU A 42 2.13 3.51 -4.33
N GLU A 43 1.91 2.19 -4.33
CA GLU A 43 0.68 1.59 -3.78
C GLU A 43 0.50 1.92 -2.29
N VAL A 44 1.57 1.91 -1.50
CA VAL A 44 1.52 2.28 -0.09
C VAL A 44 1.25 3.79 0.09
N LEU A 45 1.94 4.65 -0.65
CA LEU A 45 1.77 6.11 -0.58
C LEU A 45 0.37 6.57 -0.99
N LEU A 46 -0.22 5.91 -1.99
CA LEU A 46 -1.60 6.15 -2.43
C LEU A 46 -2.64 5.81 -1.36
N CYS A 47 -2.30 4.96 -0.38
CA CYS A 47 -3.19 4.69 0.74
C CYS A 47 -3.24 5.85 1.75
N LYS A 48 -2.17 6.66 1.88
CA LYS A 48 -2.10 7.76 2.85
C LYS A 48 -2.43 9.11 2.23
N THR A 49 -1.93 9.36 1.04
CA THR A 49 -1.92 10.69 0.43
C THR A 49 -3.13 10.90 -0.47
N THR A 50 -3.65 12.13 -0.52
CA THR A 50 -4.64 12.55 -1.53
C THR A 50 -3.99 12.86 -2.89
N GLY A 51 -2.73 12.45 -3.08
CA GLY A 51 -1.99 12.67 -4.32
C GLY A 51 -2.51 11.80 -5.44
N SER A 52 -2.44 12.31 -6.68
CA SER A 52 -2.80 11.53 -7.85
C SER A 52 -1.69 10.52 -8.16
N ARG A 53 -2.04 9.32 -8.62
CA ARG A 53 -1.06 8.30 -9.04
C ARG A 53 -0.07 8.88 -10.07
N GLU A 54 -0.55 9.72 -10.96
CA GLU A 54 0.21 10.40 -12.02
C GLU A 54 1.26 11.35 -11.45
N SER A 55 0.96 12.03 -10.34
CA SER A 55 1.93 12.92 -9.69
C SER A 55 3.03 12.13 -8.97
N LEU A 56 2.66 11.06 -8.27
CA LEU A 56 3.63 10.25 -7.53
C LEU A 56 4.51 9.41 -8.47
N SER A 57 3.97 8.93 -9.61
CA SER A 57 4.74 8.13 -10.56
C SER A 57 5.85 8.91 -11.26
N GLN A 58 5.73 10.24 -11.35
CA GLN A 58 6.74 11.14 -11.90
C GLN A 58 7.91 11.38 -10.93
N MET A 59 7.74 11.12 -9.63
CA MET A 59 8.77 11.31 -8.62
C MET A 59 9.88 10.27 -8.71
N GLY A 60 11.07 10.62 -8.22
CA GLY A 60 12.18 9.68 -8.07
C GLY A 60 11.93 8.67 -6.94
N GLU A 61 12.63 7.53 -6.94
CA GLU A 61 12.52 6.55 -5.85
C GLU A 61 12.97 7.14 -4.50
N ASP A 62 14.02 7.96 -4.49
CA ASP A 62 14.52 8.62 -3.26
C ASP A 62 13.47 9.58 -2.67
N GLU A 63 12.81 10.37 -3.52
CA GLU A 63 11.76 11.31 -3.09
C GLU A 63 10.50 10.57 -2.60
N LEU A 64 10.15 9.45 -3.24
CA LEU A 64 9.09 8.58 -2.76
C LEU A 64 9.45 7.95 -1.42
N GLY A 65 10.72 7.58 -1.22
CA GLY A 65 11.24 7.04 0.04
C GLY A 65 11.15 8.06 1.18
N GLU A 66 11.49 9.32 0.92
CA GLU A 66 11.34 10.41 1.89
C GLU A 66 9.87 10.58 2.29
N LYS A 67 8.95 10.66 1.31
CA LYS A 67 7.51 10.73 1.59
C LYS A 67 6.97 9.51 2.36
N ALA A 68 7.56 8.34 2.14
CA ALA A 68 7.19 7.14 2.86
C ALA A 68 7.71 7.13 4.30
N GLY A 69 8.80 7.84 4.60
CA GLY A 69 9.31 8.03 5.96
C GLY A 69 8.38 8.87 6.85
N ASP A 70 7.51 9.67 6.24
CA ASP A 70 6.48 10.46 6.92
C ASP A 70 5.16 9.68 7.14
N ILE A 71 5.11 8.41 6.71
CA ILE A 71 3.95 7.51 6.90
C ILE A 71 3.88 7.01 8.33
#